data_AF-A0A1Y3BM82-F1
#
_entry.id   AF-A0A1Y3BM82-F1
#
_cell.length_a   1.000
_cell.length_b   1.000
_cell.length_c   1.000
_cell.angle_alpha   90.00
_cell.angle_beta   90.00
_cell.angle_gamma   90.00
#
_symmetry.space_group_name_H-M   'P 1'
#
loop_
_entity.id
_entity.type
_entity.pdbx_description
1 polymer ?
#
loop_
_entity_poly.entity_id
_entity_poly.type
_entity_poly.pdbx_seq_one_letter_code
_entity_poly.pdbx_strand_id
1 'polypeptide(L)'
;MSSSSRRFEDLKDELISLKEKIRIHRRRNANELTINKLFIDGDRLIEMIRNEVTKCPAQVQSEMNGRFYALLNEWNAFKRTTSSTNRISNTFGQGSSTIHADGTQRQILQQGIESLEQTSRSLQRAEIVARETEEIGTNIVDELGNQRESLLRTRETLDTNVENLKRSHRLIRTINTTLITNKCLLIVIILMEIAILLSIIAFRFILHHK
;
A
#
# COMPACT_ATOMS: atom_id res chain seq x y z
N MET A 1 2.57 2.59 -14.08
CA MET A 1 3.18 3.08 -12.83
C MET A 1 3.14 4.59 -12.82
N SER A 2 2.34 5.19 -11.92
CA SER A 2 2.20 6.64 -11.78
C SER A 2 3.47 7.25 -11.15
N SER A 3 3.77 8.53 -11.42
CA SER A 3 4.91 9.25 -10.86
C SER A 3 4.99 9.15 -9.33
N SER A 4 3.85 9.17 -8.65
CA SER A 4 3.75 9.01 -7.19
C SER A 4 4.10 7.61 -6.68
N SER A 5 3.96 6.57 -7.51
CA SER A 5 4.36 5.21 -7.13
C SER A 5 5.89 5.04 -7.12
N ARG A 6 6.64 5.77 -7.95
CA ARG A 6 8.12 5.74 -7.91
C ARG A 6 8.65 6.49 -6.69
N ARG A 7 8.09 7.67 -6.42
CA ARG A 7 8.49 8.51 -5.28
C ARG A 7 8.24 7.84 -3.92
N PHE A 8 7.20 7.00 -3.83
CA PHE A 8 6.96 6.17 -2.65
C PHE A 8 8.03 5.08 -2.44
N GLU A 9 8.44 4.41 -3.50
CA GLU A 9 9.49 3.38 -3.44
C GLU A 9 10.84 4.00 -3.06
N ASP A 10 11.17 5.18 -3.62
CA ASP A 10 12.40 5.91 -3.27
C ASP A 10 12.44 6.29 -1.78
N LEU A 11 11.32 6.79 -1.24
CA LEU A 11 11.21 7.14 0.19
C LEU A 11 11.25 5.90 1.10
N LYS A 12 10.68 4.77 0.65
CA LYS A 12 10.77 3.50 1.37
C LYS A 12 12.23 3.04 1.48
N ASP A 13 12.98 3.13 0.39
CA ASP A 13 14.38 2.74 0.35
C ASP A 13 15.26 3.67 1.21
N GLU A 14 14.95 4.97 1.26
CA GLU A 14 15.57 5.91 2.19
C GLU A 14 15.30 5.53 3.66
N LEU A 15 14.08 5.09 4.00
CA LEU A 15 13.76 4.64 5.37
C LEU A 15 14.55 3.37 5.74
N ILE A 16 14.68 2.43 4.82
CA ILE A 16 15.46 1.20 5.01
C ILE A 16 16.93 1.55 5.24
N SER A 17 17.50 2.46 4.43
CA SER A 17 18.86 2.96 4.58
C SER A 17 19.07 3.64 5.95
N LEU A 18 18.11 4.44 6.39
CA LEU A 18 18.16 5.12 7.68
C LEU A 18 18.11 4.13 8.85
N LYS A 19 17.26 3.11 8.78
CA LYS A 19 17.17 2.02 9.77
C LYS A 19 18.52 1.30 9.93
N GLU A 20 19.21 1.05 8.82
CA GLU A 20 20.53 0.43 8.84
C GLU A 20 21.61 1.38 9.39
N LYS A 21 21.57 2.67 9.04
CA LYS A 21 22.47 3.69 9.63
C LYS A 21 22.32 3.79 11.15
N ILE A 22 21.09 3.72 11.66
CA ILE A 22 20.79 3.73 13.11
C ILE A 22 21.35 2.47 13.78
N ARG A 23 21.17 1.30 13.16
CA ARG A 23 21.72 0.03 13.67
C ARG A 23 23.25 0.07 13.76
N ILE A 24 23.92 0.61 12.74
CA ILE A 24 25.39 0.78 12.71
C ILE A 24 25.86 1.79 13.76
N HIS A 25 25.23 2.95 13.86
CA HIS A 25 25.58 3.97 14.87
C HIS A 25 25.43 3.43 16.30
N ARG A 26 24.43 2.60 16.54
CA ARG A 26 24.24 1.97 17.85
C ARG A 26 25.29 0.91 18.17
N ARG A 27 25.72 0.10 17.18
CA ARG A 27 26.85 -0.84 17.36
C ARG A 27 28.16 -0.14 17.69
N ARG A 28 28.34 1.11 17.28
CA ARG A 28 29.53 1.92 17.54
C ARG A 28 29.49 2.69 18.86
N ASN A 29 28.51 2.44 19.75
CA ASN A 29 28.28 3.21 20.97
C ASN A 29 28.26 4.73 20.72
N ALA A 30 27.63 5.15 19.61
CA ALA A 30 27.52 6.57 19.27
C ALA A 30 26.62 7.33 20.24
N ASN A 31 26.87 8.64 20.34
CA ASN A 31 26.13 9.57 21.20
C ASN A 31 24.62 9.44 20.99
N GLU A 32 23.88 9.38 22.10
CA GLU A 32 22.42 9.26 22.12
C GLU A 32 21.74 10.44 21.38
N LEU A 33 22.37 11.61 21.34
CA LEU A 33 21.91 12.78 20.59
C LEU A 33 21.87 12.53 19.07
N THR A 34 22.87 11.82 18.53
CA THR A 34 22.94 11.50 17.10
C THR A 34 21.86 10.49 16.72
N ILE A 35 21.64 9.51 17.60
CA ILE A 35 20.59 8.51 17.44
C ILE A 35 19.21 9.17 17.48
N ASN A 36 18.98 10.12 18.39
CA ASN A 36 17.74 10.89 18.44
C ASN A 36 17.53 11.76 17.19
N LYS A 37 18.58 12.40 16.65
CA LYS A 37 18.49 13.12 15.36
C LYS A 37 18.09 12.20 14.22
N LEU A 38 18.69 11.01 14.12
CA LEU A 38 18.33 10.02 13.10
C LEU A 38 16.89 9.53 13.25
N PHE A 39 16.36 9.43 14.47
CA PHE A 39 14.93 9.12 14.68
C PHE A 39 14.01 10.25 14.21
N ILE A 40 14.37 11.51 14.47
CA ILE A 40 13.62 12.67 13.99
C ILE A 40 13.59 12.71 12.46
N ASP A 41 14.71 12.40 11.81
CA ASP A 41 14.78 12.34 10.35
C ASP A 41 13.92 11.20 9.78
N GLY A 42 13.81 10.07 10.50
CA GLY A 42 12.93 8.97 10.10
C GLY A 42 11.45 9.29 10.30
N ASP A 43 11.09 9.99 11.37
CA ASP A 43 9.73 10.47 11.59
C ASP A 43 9.30 11.46 10.48
N ARG A 44 10.21 12.35 10.02
CA ARG A 44 9.98 13.22 8.85
C ARG A 44 9.76 12.43 7.57
N LEU A 45 10.52 11.36 7.37
CA LEU A 45 10.40 10.53 6.16
C LEU A 45 9.03 9.84 6.10
N ILE A 46 8.56 9.32 7.24
CA ILE A 46 7.22 8.75 7.38
C ILE A 46 6.13 9.80 7.04
N GLU A 47 6.30 11.04 7.49
CA GLU A 47 5.38 12.13 7.18
C GLU A 47 5.38 12.47 5.68
N MET A 48 6.55 12.48 5.04
CA MET A 48 6.67 12.66 3.59
C MET A 48 6.01 11.54 2.80
N ILE A 49 6.16 10.28 3.25
CA ILE A 49 5.48 9.13 2.64
C ILE A 49 3.97 9.29 2.77
N ARG A 50 3.46 9.68 3.96
CA ARG A 50 2.04 9.95 4.17
C ARG A 50 1.51 11.01 3.19
N ASN A 51 2.24 12.12 3.04
CA ASN A 51 1.87 13.21 2.14
C ASN A 51 1.91 12.79 0.65
N GLU A 52 2.75 11.83 0.28
CA GLU A 52 2.76 11.29 -1.09
C GLU A 52 1.59 10.33 -1.32
N VAL A 53 1.22 9.54 -0.31
CA VAL A 53 0.06 8.64 -0.35
C VAL A 53 -1.25 9.43 -0.48
N THR A 54 -1.39 10.57 0.21
CA THR A 54 -2.59 11.43 0.11
C THR A 54 -2.74 12.14 -1.23
N LYS A 55 -1.66 12.30 -2.01
CA LYS A 55 -1.69 12.88 -3.37
C LYS A 55 -2.09 11.89 -4.45
N CYS A 56 -2.21 10.60 -4.12
CA CYS A 56 -2.55 9.57 -5.09
C CYS A 56 -4.06 9.51 -5.38
N PRO A 57 -4.48 9.11 -6.60
CA PRO A 57 -5.90 8.87 -6.91
C PRO A 57 -6.47 7.72 -6.06
N ALA A 58 -7.76 7.79 -5.73
CA ALA A 58 -8.45 6.90 -4.78
C ALA A 58 -8.24 5.38 -5.02
N GLN A 59 -8.08 4.95 -6.28
CA GLN A 59 -7.81 3.54 -6.62
C GLN A 59 -6.42 3.06 -6.16
N VAL A 60 -5.40 3.91 -6.18
CA VAL A 60 -4.02 3.57 -5.78
C VAL A 60 -3.79 3.92 -4.30
N GLN A 61 -4.54 4.88 -3.79
CA GLN A 61 -4.47 5.35 -2.40
C GLN A 61 -4.81 4.25 -1.39
N SER A 62 -5.83 3.41 -1.63
CA SER A 62 -6.19 2.31 -0.71
C SER A 62 -5.08 1.26 -0.60
N GLU A 63 -4.48 0.85 -1.73
CA GLU A 63 -3.35 -0.08 -1.72
C GLU A 63 -2.12 0.52 -1.03
N MET A 64 -1.80 1.78 -1.33
CA MET A 64 -0.66 2.47 -0.74
C MET A 64 -0.85 2.79 0.76
N ASN A 65 -2.07 3.07 1.20
CA ASN A 65 -2.42 3.24 2.61
C ASN A 65 -2.09 1.97 3.40
N GLY A 66 -2.49 0.80 2.90
CA GLY A 66 -2.16 -0.48 3.54
C GLY A 66 -0.65 -0.69 3.70
N ARG A 67 0.13 -0.39 2.65
CA ARG A 67 1.60 -0.47 2.70
C ARG A 67 2.23 0.57 3.64
N PHE A 68 1.70 1.79 3.67
CA PHE A 68 2.14 2.85 4.57
C PHE A 68 1.94 2.47 6.04
N TYR A 69 0.78 1.91 6.41
CA TYR A 69 0.53 1.49 7.79
C TYR A 69 1.43 0.32 8.23
N ALA A 70 1.72 -0.62 7.33
CA ALA A 70 2.69 -1.68 7.60
C ALA A 70 4.08 -1.08 7.91
N LEU A 71 4.53 -0.14 7.09
CA LEU A 71 5.80 0.58 7.26
C LEU A 71 5.85 1.36 8.58
N LEU A 72 4.76 2.04 8.94
CA LEU A 72 4.62 2.79 10.18
C LEU A 72 4.72 1.88 11.40
N ASN A 73 4.05 0.73 11.37
CA ASN A 73 4.11 -0.26 12.46
C ASN A 73 5.52 -0.83 12.60
N GLU A 74 6.20 -1.14 11.50
CA GLU A 74 7.60 -1.59 11.51
C GLU A 74 8.55 -0.52 12.07
N TRP A 75 8.36 0.75 11.71
CA TRP A 75 9.16 1.87 12.22
C TRP A 75 8.97 2.05 13.73
N ASN A 76 7.73 2.02 14.20
CA ASN A 76 7.41 2.13 15.62
C ASN A 76 7.94 0.94 16.44
N ALA A 77 7.83 -0.28 15.92
CA ALA A 77 8.42 -1.47 16.54
C ALA A 77 9.96 -1.38 16.59
N PHE A 78 10.59 -0.86 15.54
CA PHE A 78 12.02 -0.58 15.51
C PHE A 78 12.40 0.42 16.60
N LYS A 79 11.75 1.59 16.65
CA LYS A 79 12.01 2.66 17.64
C LYS A 79 11.88 2.16 19.08
N ARG A 80 10.90 1.31 19.38
CA ARG A 80 10.72 0.69 20.70
C ARG A 80 11.88 -0.24 21.03
N THR A 81 12.26 -1.13 20.11
CA THR A 81 13.33 -2.12 20.30
C THR A 81 14.70 -1.46 20.45
N THR A 82 14.98 -0.43 19.65
CA THR A 82 16.20 0.35 19.83
C THR A 82 16.11 1.15 21.13
N SER A 83 15.07 1.91 21.41
CA SER A 83 15.02 2.73 22.64
C SER A 83 15.06 1.92 23.95
N SER A 84 14.48 0.72 23.99
CA SER A 84 14.40 -0.12 25.20
C SER A 84 15.70 -0.83 25.56
N THR A 85 16.62 -1.01 24.62
CA THR A 85 17.86 -1.80 24.84
C THR A 85 18.81 -1.16 25.89
N ASN A 86 18.65 0.11 26.26
CA ASN A 86 19.54 0.78 27.24
C ASN A 86 18.92 1.08 28.61
N ARG A 87 17.66 0.70 28.87
CA ARG A 87 16.99 1.03 30.16
C ARG A 87 16.93 -0.10 31.17
N ILE A 88 17.24 -1.34 30.78
CA ILE A 88 17.08 -2.51 31.66
C ILE A 88 18.41 -2.91 32.33
N SER A 89 19.56 -2.38 31.91
CA SER A 89 20.87 -2.85 32.41
C SER A 89 21.39 -2.17 33.68
N ASN A 90 20.77 -1.10 34.19
CA ASN A 90 21.41 -0.28 35.25
C ASN A 90 20.57 -0.02 36.52
N THR A 91 19.44 -0.70 36.72
CA THR A 91 18.57 -0.44 37.89
C THR A 91 18.49 -1.59 38.89
N PHE A 92 19.22 -2.68 38.67
CA PHE A 92 19.23 -3.78 39.63
C PHE A 92 20.55 -4.53 39.65
N GLY A 93 21.52 -4.06 40.44
CA GLY A 93 22.69 -4.86 40.77
C GLY A 93 24.00 -4.12 40.96
N GLN A 94 24.10 -3.25 41.97
CA GLN A 94 25.35 -3.14 42.73
C GLN A 94 25.10 -2.52 44.11
N GLY A 95 24.48 -3.31 44.99
CA GLY A 95 24.55 -3.07 46.44
C GLY A 95 25.72 -3.85 47.00
N SER A 96 26.87 -3.20 47.21
CA SER A 96 27.85 -3.61 48.23
C SER A 96 28.91 -2.53 48.46
N SER A 97 29.02 -2.16 49.75
CA SER A 97 30.15 -1.47 50.41
C SER A 97 30.45 -0.05 49.88
N THR A 98 30.46 1.00 50.68
CA THR A 98 31.02 1.10 52.03
C THR A 98 30.49 2.36 52.70
N ILE A 99 30.31 2.25 54.01
CA ILE A 99 30.04 3.29 55.00
C ILE A 99 30.73 4.61 54.66
N HIS A 100 29.96 5.64 54.33
CA HIS A 100 30.11 7.04 54.73
C HIS A 100 28.98 7.86 54.07
N ALA A 101 28.55 8.94 54.73
CA ALA A 101 27.79 10.08 54.20
C ALA A 101 26.27 10.15 54.44
N ASP A 102 25.94 10.74 55.59
CA ASP A 102 24.66 11.44 55.86
C ASP A 102 24.36 12.54 54.80
N GLY A 103 25.39 13.10 54.15
CA GLY A 103 25.25 14.00 53.00
C GLY A 103 24.85 13.33 51.68
N THR A 104 25.26 12.08 51.46
CA THR A 104 24.99 11.33 50.21
C THR A 104 23.55 10.83 50.15
N GLN A 105 22.91 10.58 51.29
CA GLN A 105 21.50 10.17 51.33
C GLN A 105 20.54 11.28 50.88
N ARG A 106 20.81 12.54 51.23
CA ARG A 106 20.05 13.70 50.70
C ARG A 106 20.27 13.90 49.20
N GLN A 107 21.50 13.70 48.71
CA GLN A 107 21.83 13.85 47.30
C GLN A 107 21.21 12.73 46.45
N ILE A 108 21.17 11.50 46.97
CA ILE A 108 20.46 10.37 46.36
C ILE A 108 18.94 10.61 46.35
N LEU A 109 18.37 11.13 47.44
CA LEU A 109 16.94 11.45 47.49
C LEU A 109 16.57 12.57 46.52
N GLN A 110 17.39 13.61 46.41
CA GLN A 110 17.19 14.68 45.42
C GLN A 110 17.28 14.15 43.98
N GLN A 111 18.25 13.28 43.68
CA GLN A 111 18.32 12.60 42.38
C GLN A 111 17.12 11.68 42.15
N GLY A 112 16.62 11.01 43.19
CA GLY A 112 15.41 10.19 43.12
C GLY A 112 14.17 11.03 42.79
N ILE A 113 14.06 12.23 43.37
CA ILE A 113 12.97 13.18 43.09
C ILE A 113 13.08 13.75 41.68
N GLU A 114 14.27 14.16 41.23
CA GLU A 114 14.48 14.62 39.85
C GLU A 114 14.17 13.53 38.82
N SER A 115 14.59 12.29 39.09
CA SER A 115 14.30 11.14 38.23
C SER A 115 12.80 10.82 38.20
N LEU A 116 12.11 10.96 39.33
CA LEU A 116 10.67 10.76 39.41
C LEU A 116 9.91 11.87 38.67
N GLU A 117 10.33 13.12 38.81
CA GLU A 117 9.74 14.25 38.07
C GLU A 117 9.93 14.08 36.57
N GLN A 118 11.13 13.66 36.14
CA GLN A 118 11.43 13.39 34.75
C GLN A 118 10.64 12.20 34.19
N THR A 119 10.42 11.17 35.03
CA THR A 119 9.57 10.02 34.71
C THR A 119 8.11 10.44 34.59
N SER A 120 7.62 11.27 35.50
CA SER A 120 6.26 11.83 35.48
C SER A 120 6.00 12.65 34.22
N ARG A 121 6.92 13.57 33.88
CA ARG A 121 6.88 14.33 32.61
C ARG A 121 6.94 13.42 31.38
N SER A 122 7.61 12.29 31.47
CA SER A 122 7.68 11.32 30.36
C SER A 122 6.41 10.48 30.25
N LEU A 123 5.77 10.14 31.37
CA LEU A 123 4.48 9.46 31.41
C LEU A 123 3.37 10.34 30.84
N GLN A 124 3.32 11.62 31.22
CA GLN A 124 2.35 12.57 30.69
C GLN A 124 2.49 12.76 29.18
N ARG A 125 3.73 12.81 28.67
CA ARG A 125 3.99 12.83 27.22
C ARG A 125 3.57 11.51 26.55
N ALA A 126 3.82 10.37 27.19
CA ALA A 126 3.40 9.08 26.67
C ALA A 126 1.87 8.95 26.59
N GLU A 127 1.14 9.51 27.56
CA GLU A 127 -0.33 9.55 27.56
C GLU A 127 -0.87 10.40 26.41
N ILE A 128 -0.32 11.60 26.20
CA ILE A 128 -0.72 12.48 25.09
C ILE A 128 -0.50 11.76 23.74
N VAL A 129 0.69 11.17 23.55
CA VAL A 129 1.03 10.43 22.32
C VAL A 129 0.16 9.18 22.17
N ALA A 130 -0.16 8.48 23.25
CA ALA A 130 -1.03 7.31 23.22
C ALA A 130 -2.46 7.70 22.80
N ARG A 131 -2.99 8.81 23.34
CA ARG A 131 -4.31 9.32 22.99
C ARG A 131 -4.39 9.78 21.53
N GLU A 132 -3.37 10.50 21.06
CA GLU A 132 -3.25 10.89 19.65
C GLU A 132 -3.17 9.65 18.74
N THR A 133 -2.45 8.62 19.19
CA THR A 133 -2.37 7.34 18.46
C THR A 133 -3.70 6.59 18.45
N GLU A 134 -4.49 6.63 19.53
CA GLU A 134 -5.83 6.05 19.61
C GLU A 134 -6.81 6.77 18.68
N GLU A 135 -6.75 8.10 18.63
CA GLU A 135 -7.55 8.92 17.71
C GLU A 135 -7.21 8.61 16.25
N ILE A 136 -5.92 8.54 15.92
CA ILE A 136 -5.45 8.12 14.59
C ILE A 136 -5.89 6.68 14.30
N GLY A 137 -5.79 5.77 15.27
CA GLY A 137 -6.22 4.38 15.14
C GLY A 137 -7.72 4.26 14.85
N THR A 138 -8.54 5.07 15.50
CA THR A 138 -9.99 5.11 15.29
C THR A 138 -10.32 5.62 13.89
N ASN A 139 -9.69 6.72 13.47
CA ASN A 139 -9.84 7.25 12.11
C ASN A 139 -9.39 6.25 11.04
N ILE A 140 -8.38 5.42 11.33
CA ILE A 140 -7.93 4.35 10.43
C ILE A 140 -8.97 3.24 10.32
N VAL A 141 -9.59 2.83 11.44
CA VAL A 141 -10.63 1.80 11.42
C VAL A 141 -11.83 2.24 10.58
N ASP A 142 -12.23 3.51 10.71
CA ASP A 142 -13.32 4.08 9.91
C ASP A 142 -12.97 4.13 8.42
N GLU A 143 -11.75 4.57 8.08
CA GLU A 143 -11.26 4.62 6.70
C GLU A 143 -11.15 3.21 6.07
N LEU A 144 -10.68 2.21 6.84
CA LEU A 144 -10.67 0.81 6.39
C LEU A 144 -12.08 0.25 6.19
N GLY A 145 -13.04 0.67 7.01
CA GLY A 145 -14.46 0.37 6.82
C GLY A 145 -14.98 0.93 5.49
N ASN A 146 -14.70 2.19 5.20
CA ASN A 146 -15.08 2.85 3.95
C ASN A 146 -14.39 2.21 2.72
N GLN A 147 -13.11 1.85 2.84
CA GLN A 147 -12.39 1.12 1.78
C GLN A 147 -12.98 -0.26 1.52
N ARG A 148 -13.43 -0.97 2.57
CA ARG A 148 -14.16 -2.25 2.41
C ARG A 148 -15.45 -2.06 1.63
N GLU A 149 -16.23 -1.02 1.93
CA GLU A 149 -17.45 -0.73 1.19
C GLU A 149 -17.17 -0.40 -0.29
N SER A 150 -16.13 0.39 -0.56
CA SER A 150 -15.69 0.70 -1.93
C SER A 150 -15.23 -0.55 -2.70
N LEU A 151 -14.52 -1.46 -2.05
CA LEU A 151 -14.16 -2.76 -2.63
C LEU A 151 -15.38 -3.63 -2.92
N LEU A 152 -16.39 -3.65 -2.04
CA LEU A 152 -17.64 -4.36 -2.26
C LEU A 152 -18.42 -3.80 -3.47
N ARG A 153 -18.53 -2.46 -3.58
CA ARG A 153 -19.16 -1.80 -4.74
C ARG A 153 -18.41 -2.02 -6.03
N THR A 154 -17.08 -2.03 -5.98
CA THR A 154 -16.25 -2.35 -7.15
C THR A 154 -16.43 -3.80 -7.57
N ARG A 155 -16.53 -4.75 -6.62
CA ARG A 155 -16.84 -6.16 -6.89
C ARG A 155 -18.21 -6.33 -7.55
N GLU A 156 -19.24 -5.68 -7.03
CA GLU A 156 -20.59 -5.69 -7.61
C GLU A 156 -20.61 -5.10 -9.04
N THR A 157 -19.88 -4.00 -9.26
CA THR A 157 -19.70 -3.41 -10.59
C THR A 157 -18.90 -4.33 -11.53
N LEU A 158 -17.95 -5.11 -11.01
CA LEU A 158 -17.18 -6.07 -11.79
C LEU A 158 -18.05 -7.26 -12.23
N ASP A 159 -18.87 -7.80 -11.33
CA ASP A 159 -19.77 -8.93 -11.63
C ASP A 159 -20.84 -8.53 -12.67
N THR A 160 -21.39 -7.31 -12.56
CA THR A 160 -22.31 -6.75 -13.57
C THR A 160 -21.62 -6.52 -14.91
N ASN A 161 -20.35 -6.09 -14.93
CA ASN A 161 -19.56 -5.98 -16.17
C ASN A 161 -19.28 -7.35 -16.80
N VAL A 162 -19.01 -8.39 -16.02
CA VAL A 162 -18.88 -9.77 -16.54
C VAL A 162 -20.19 -10.25 -17.17
N GLU A 163 -21.33 -9.89 -16.59
CA GLU A 163 -22.64 -10.19 -17.19
C GLU A 163 -22.87 -9.42 -18.49
N ASN A 164 -22.52 -8.13 -18.53
CA ASN A 164 -22.59 -7.32 -19.74
C ASN A 164 -21.66 -7.83 -20.85
N LEU A 165 -20.45 -8.29 -20.51
CA LEU A 165 -19.55 -8.94 -21.47
C LEU A 165 -20.12 -10.24 -22.03
N LYS A 166 -20.78 -11.07 -21.19
CA LYS A 166 -21.50 -12.26 -21.66
C LYS A 166 -22.62 -11.90 -22.63
N ARG A 167 -23.36 -10.80 -22.38
CA ARG A 167 -24.40 -10.29 -23.29
C ARG A 167 -23.80 -9.79 -24.61
N SER A 168 -22.71 -9.01 -24.56
CA SER A 168 -22.00 -8.54 -25.76
C SER A 168 -21.46 -9.69 -26.61
N HIS A 169 -20.90 -10.74 -26.02
CA HIS A 169 -20.49 -11.94 -26.75
C HIS A 169 -21.66 -12.65 -27.43
N ARG A 170 -22.83 -12.72 -26.80
CA ARG A 170 -24.05 -13.28 -27.42
C ARG A 170 -24.49 -12.44 -28.62
N LEU A 171 -24.51 -11.12 -28.48
CA LEU A 171 -24.87 -10.21 -29.57
C LEU A 171 -23.92 -10.32 -30.77
N ILE A 172 -22.61 -10.34 -30.52
CA ILE A 172 -21.59 -10.54 -31.57
C ILE A 172 -21.79 -11.89 -32.27
N ARG A 173 -22.10 -12.95 -31.52
CA ARG A 173 -22.38 -14.27 -32.11
C ARG A 173 -23.60 -14.23 -33.02
N THR A 174 -24.68 -13.55 -32.62
CA THR A 174 -25.88 -13.37 -33.45
C THR A 174 -25.55 -12.59 -34.73
N ILE A 175 -24.81 -11.48 -34.62
CA ILE A 175 -24.35 -10.70 -35.78
C ILE A 175 -23.49 -11.56 -36.71
N ASN A 176 -22.57 -12.35 -36.16
CA ASN A 176 -21.70 -13.22 -36.97
C ASN A 176 -22.51 -14.29 -37.72
N THR A 177 -23.53 -14.87 -37.07
CA THR A 177 -24.39 -15.87 -37.73
C THR A 177 -25.22 -15.29 -38.86
N THR A 178 -25.76 -14.07 -38.70
CA THR A 178 -26.53 -13.42 -39.79
C THR A 178 -25.63 -13.04 -40.96
N LEU A 179 -24.38 -12.63 -40.70
CA LEU A 179 -23.39 -12.37 -41.76
C LEU A 179 -23.02 -13.64 -42.54
N ILE A 180 -22.88 -14.79 -41.86
CA ILE A 180 -22.58 -16.07 -42.53
C ILE A 180 -23.73 -16.46 -43.46
N THR A 181 -24.98 -16.36 -43.01
CA THR A 181 -26.17 -16.63 -43.85
C THR A 181 -26.21 -15.72 -45.07
N ASN A 182 -25.98 -14.42 -44.88
CA ASN A 182 -25.95 -13.46 -45.99
C ASN A 182 -24.85 -13.77 -47.01
N LYS A 183 -23.65 -14.15 -46.55
CA LYS A 183 -22.55 -14.58 -47.42
C LYS A 183 -22.89 -15.86 -48.20
N CYS A 184 -23.54 -16.83 -47.56
CA CYS A 184 -23.96 -18.07 -48.20
C CYS A 184 -25.01 -17.81 -49.29
N LEU A 185 -26.01 -16.98 -49.01
CA LEU A 185 -27.04 -16.59 -49.98
C LEU A 185 -26.41 -15.91 -51.21
N LEU A 186 -25.46 -15.00 -51.01
CA LEU A 186 -24.75 -14.33 -52.10
C LEU A 186 -23.99 -15.30 -53.00
N ILE A 187 -23.30 -16.31 -52.43
CA ILE A 187 -22.61 -17.34 -53.21
C ILE A 187 -23.61 -18.14 -54.07
N VAL A 188 -24.77 -18.49 -53.52
CA VAL A 188 -25.81 -19.25 -54.25
C VAL A 188 -26.35 -18.47 -55.44
N ILE A 189 -26.60 -17.16 -55.29
CA ILE A 189 -27.08 -16.32 -56.41
C ILE A 189 -26.04 -16.28 -57.54
N ILE A 190 -24.77 -16.07 -57.23
CA ILE A 190 -23.70 -16.01 -58.23
C ILE A 190 -23.59 -17.34 -59.00
N LEU A 191 -23.68 -18.47 -58.31
CA LEU A 191 -23.67 -19.79 -58.96
C LEU A 191 -24.87 -19.97 -59.90
N MET A 192 -26.05 -19.51 -59.50
CA MET A 192 -27.25 -19.54 -60.33
C MET A 192 -27.08 -18.71 -61.60
N GLU A 193 -26.54 -17.49 -61.51
CA GLU A 193 -26.30 -16.63 -62.68
C GLU A 193 -25.34 -17.28 -63.68
N ILE A 194 -24.24 -17.87 -63.20
CA ILE A 194 -23.28 -18.58 -64.06
C ILE A 194 -23.96 -19.77 -64.77
N ALA A 195 -24.79 -20.54 -64.06
CA ALA A 195 -25.50 -21.68 -64.65
C ALA A 195 -26.46 -21.27 -65.79
N ILE A 196 -27.13 -20.13 -65.65
CA ILE A 196 -28.00 -19.57 -66.70
C ILE A 196 -27.17 -19.13 -67.90
N LEU A 197 -26.07 -18.39 -67.68
CA LEU A 197 -25.18 -17.95 -68.77
C LEU A 197 -24.59 -19.14 -69.54
N LEU A 198 -24.12 -20.17 -68.83
CA LEU A 198 -23.62 -21.39 -69.45
C LEU A 198 -24.71 -22.12 -70.25
N SER A 199 -25.93 -22.20 -69.73
CA SER A 199 -27.05 -22.82 -70.45
C SER A 199 -27.39 -22.08 -71.75
N ILE A 200 -27.39 -20.74 -71.73
CA ILE A 200 -27.64 -19.92 -72.93
C ILE A 200 -26.52 -20.11 -73.95
N ILE A 201 -25.26 -20.09 -73.53
CA ILE A 201 -24.10 -20.29 -74.42
C ILE A 201 -24.15 -21.68 -75.04
N ALA A 202 -24.39 -22.73 -74.24
CA ALA A 202 -24.50 -24.09 -74.74
C ALA A 202 -25.67 -24.22 -75.74
N PHE A 203 -26.85 -23.69 -75.41
CA PHE A 203 -28.00 -23.70 -76.31
C PHE A 203 -27.71 -22.96 -77.62
N ARG A 204 -27.14 -21.76 -77.55
CA ARG A 204 -26.79 -20.97 -78.74
C ARG A 204 -25.72 -21.67 -79.58
N PHE A 205 -24.67 -22.20 -78.96
CA PHE A 205 -23.58 -22.87 -79.66
C PHE A 205 -24.07 -24.15 -80.35
N ILE A 206 -24.87 -24.96 -79.66
CA ILE A 206 -25.44 -26.19 -80.20
C ILE A 206 -26.46 -25.90 -81.30
N LEU A 207 -27.31 -24.87 -81.14
CA LEU A 207 -28.33 -24.52 -82.13
C LEU A 207 -27.75 -23.79 -83.35
N HIS A 208 -26.67 -23.01 -83.20
CA HIS A 208 -26.04 -22.28 -84.30
C HIS A 208 -25.08 -23.13 -85.13
N HIS A 209 -24.58 -24.25 -84.60
CA HIS A 209 -23.66 -25.15 -85.31
C HIS A 209 -24.39 -26.34 -85.99
N LYS A 210 -25.73 -26.32 -86.04
CA LYS A 210 -26.54 -27.31 -86.75
C LYS A 210 -27.32 -26.63 -87.87
#